data_AF-A0A967YKN9-F1
#
_entry.id   AF-A0A967YKN9-F1
#
_cell.length_a   1.000
_cell.length_b   1.000
_cell.length_c   1.000
_cell.angle_alpha   90.00
_cell.angle_beta   90.00
_cell.angle_gamma   90.00
#
_symmetry.space_group_name_H-M   'P 1'
#
loop_
_entity.id
_entity.type
_entity.pdbx_description
1 polymer ?
#
loop_
_entity_poly.entity_id
_entity_poly.type
_entity_poly.pdbx_seq_one_letter_code
_entity_poly.pdbx_strand_id
1 'polypeptide(L)'
;MINYDDYKKLADSYFDFLAERFPVMCASDEFDFLPRAENAARHYDKLDQIEATAIEESIDQLENYRQQFMAANEEAGDLEQTIDLELLKANTAGILIELDTKRSWRYNPLLYLKIGFIGLDHALNKPAESSAEVADRTLS
;
A
#
# COMPACT_ATOMS: atom_id res chain seq x y z
N MET A 1 5.01 7.79 -26.13
CA MET A 1 4.07 8.69 -25.41
C MET A 1 3.07 7.77 -24.78
N ILE A 2 3.13 7.64 -23.45
CA ILE A 2 2.25 6.73 -22.74
C ILE A 2 0.82 7.25 -22.82
N ASN A 3 -0.15 6.34 -23.05
CA ASN A 3 -1.55 6.72 -23.05
C ASN A 3 -2.00 7.00 -21.60
N TYR A 4 -2.90 7.97 -21.43
CA TYR A 4 -3.53 8.30 -20.15
C TYR A 4 -4.10 7.05 -19.45
N ASP A 5 -4.76 6.18 -20.22
CA ASP A 5 -5.34 4.94 -19.70
C ASP A 5 -4.30 3.93 -19.21
N ASP A 6 -3.08 3.96 -19.76
CA ASP A 6 -2.04 2.98 -19.43
C ASP A 6 -1.30 3.35 -18.15
N TYR A 7 -0.95 4.63 -17.95
CA TYR A 7 -0.35 5.05 -16.67
C TYR A 7 -1.35 4.94 -15.51
N LYS A 8 -2.64 5.22 -15.78
CA LYS A 8 -3.68 5.10 -14.76
C LYS A 8 -3.83 3.65 -14.29
N LYS A 9 -3.88 2.69 -15.21
CA LYS A 9 -3.88 1.25 -14.85
C LYS A 9 -2.65 0.85 -14.04
N LEU A 10 -1.49 1.40 -14.38
CA LEU A 10 -0.27 1.15 -13.62
C LEU A 10 -0.39 1.70 -12.19
N ALA A 11 -0.87 2.94 -12.02
CA ALA A 11 -1.11 3.54 -10.71
C ALA A 11 -2.16 2.75 -9.90
N ASP A 12 -3.27 2.37 -10.52
CA ASP A 12 -4.32 1.56 -9.89
C ASP A 12 -3.74 0.22 -9.41
N SER A 13 -2.96 -0.47 -10.25
CA SER A 13 -2.31 -1.74 -9.86
C SER A 13 -1.32 -1.59 -8.71
N TYR A 14 -0.64 -0.45 -8.63
CA TYR A 14 0.27 -0.13 -7.53
C TYR A 14 -0.50 0.07 -6.22
N PHE A 15 -1.57 0.86 -6.22
CA PHE A 15 -2.39 1.07 -5.02
C PHE A 15 -3.14 -0.20 -4.59
N ASP A 16 -3.58 -1.03 -5.54
CA ASP A 16 -4.18 -2.33 -5.26
C ASP A 16 -3.19 -3.28 -4.61
N PHE A 17 -1.96 -3.33 -5.13
CA PHE A 17 -0.88 -4.09 -4.52
C PHE A 17 -0.60 -3.64 -3.08
N LEU A 18 -0.53 -2.33 -2.83
CA LEU A 18 -0.33 -1.80 -1.48
C LEU A 18 -1.51 -2.13 -0.55
N ALA A 19 -2.75 -1.98 -1.03
CA ALA A 19 -3.95 -2.31 -0.29
C ALA A 19 -4.01 -3.79 0.13
N GLU A 20 -3.55 -4.69 -0.75
CA GLU A 20 -3.54 -6.13 -0.47
C GLU A 20 -2.42 -6.54 0.49
N ARG A 21 -1.21 -5.98 0.33
CA ARG A 21 -0.04 -6.33 1.17
C ARG A 21 -0.06 -5.63 2.53
N PHE A 22 -0.56 -4.40 2.58
CA PHE A 22 -0.53 -3.52 3.75
C PHE A 22 -1.92 -2.92 4.07
N PRO A 23 -2.98 -3.73 4.18
CA PRO A 23 -4.35 -3.23 4.36
C PRO A 23 -4.55 -2.35 5.59
N VAL A 24 -3.92 -2.66 6.73
CA VAL A 24 -4.04 -1.89 7.97
C VAL A 24 -3.32 -0.56 7.83
N MET A 25 -2.06 -0.59 7.42
CA MET A 25 -1.27 0.62 7.22
C MET A 25 -1.90 1.55 6.18
N CYS A 26 -2.39 1.03 5.04
CA CYS A 26 -3.03 1.83 4.00
C CYS A 26 -4.46 2.31 4.33
N ALA A 27 -5.19 1.63 5.20
CA ALA A 27 -6.52 2.08 5.62
C ALA A 27 -6.50 3.02 6.84
N SER A 28 -5.34 3.18 7.47
CA SER A 28 -5.13 4.09 8.60
C SER A 28 -4.28 5.28 8.19
N ASP A 29 -4.30 6.34 8.99
CA ASP A 29 -3.44 7.53 8.84
C ASP A 29 -2.31 7.59 9.86
N GLU A 30 -1.99 6.44 10.46
CA GLU A 30 -1.03 6.29 11.55
C GLU A 30 0.40 5.97 11.08
N PHE A 31 0.60 5.82 9.77
CA PHE A 31 1.85 5.39 9.15
C PHE A 31 2.27 6.34 8.03
N ASP A 32 3.15 7.28 8.36
CA ASP A 32 3.54 8.40 7.48
C ASP A 32 4.22 7.99 6.16
N PHE A 33 4.69 6.74 6.05
CA PHE A 33 5.44 6.25 4.90
C PHE A 33 4.59 5.45 3.90
N LEU A 34 3.35 5.11 4.23
CA LEU A 34 2.42 4.42 3.32
C LEU A 34 1.29 5.36 2.92
N PRO A 35 0.90 5.41 1.63
CA PRO A 35 -0.23 6.20 1.20
C PRO A 35 -1.53 5.53 1.65
N ARG A 36 -2.61 6.33 1.71
CA ARG A 36 -3.95 5.78 1.77
C ARG A 36 -4.28 5.09 0.44
N ALA A 37 -4.80 3.87 0.50
CA ALA A 37 -5.27 3.15 -0.67
C ALA A 37 -6.76 2.84 -0.52
N GLU A 38 -7.57 3.23 -1.52
CA GLU A 38 -9.03 3.10 -1.46
C GLU A 38 -9.47 1.65 -1.24
N ASN A 39 -8.81 0.72 -1.94
CA ASN A 39 -9.16 -0.70 -1.89
C ASN A 39 -8.71 -1.42 -0.61
N ALA A 40 -7.99 -0.75 0.30
CA ALA A 40 -7.63 -1.33 1.60
C ALA A 40 -8.88 -1.66 2.44
N ALA A 41 -9.99 -0.96 2.22
CA ALA A 41 -11.26 -1.24 2.88
C ALA A 41 -11.85 -2.62 2.53
N ARG A 42 -11.40 -3.25 1.43
CA ARG A 42 -11.81 -4.60 1.04
C ARG A 42 -11.08 -5.70 1.82
N HIS A 43 -10.16 -5.32 2.71
CA HIS A 43 -9.24 -6.21 3.40
C HIS A 43 -9.23 -5.99 4.92
N TYR A 44 -10.34 -5.51 5.48
CA TYR A 44 -10.49 -5.33 6.94
C TYR A 44 -10.49 -6.64 7.73
N ASP A 45 -10.58 -7.78 7.05
CA ASP A 45 -10.39 -9.14 7.55
C ASP A 45 -8.91 -9.55 7.69
N LYS A 46 -7.96 -8.72 7.21
CA LYS A 46 -6.54 -9.08 7.12
C LYS A 46 -5.63 -8.12 7.88
N LEU A 47 -4.49 -8.64 8.30
CA LEU A 47 -3.35 -7.86 8.80
C LEU A 47 -2.27 -7.73 7.72
N ASP A 48 -1.37 -6.77 7.92
CA ASP A 48 -0.25 -6.52 7.03
C ASP A 48 0.75 -7.68 7.02
N GLN A 49 1.25 -8.01 5.82
CA GLN A 49 2.19 -9.10 5.60
C GLN A 49 3.63 -8.63 5.87
N ILE A 50 3.99 -8.58 7.15
CA ILE A 50 5.28 -8.05 7.63
C ILE A 50 6.33 -9.13 7.94
N GLU A 51 6.05 -10.39 7.61
CA GLU A 51 7.05 -11.44 7.64
C GLU A 51 8.17 -11.20 6.60
N ALA A 52 9.37 -11.66 6.92
CA ALA A 52 10.57 -11.33 6.14
C ALA A 52 10.44 -11.63 4.64
N THR A 53 9.90 -12.80 4.30
CA THR A 53 9.74 -13.22 2.89
C THR A 53 8.73 -12.35 2.15
N ALA A 54 7.59 -12.03 2.75
CA ALA A 54 6.60 -11.16 2.12
C ALA A 54 7.10 -9.72 1.97
N ILE A 55 7.90 -9.22 2.91
CA ILE A 55 8.56 -7.92 2.79
C ILE A 55 9.59 -7.93 1.66
N GLU A 56 10.42 -8.97 1.55
CA GLU A 56 11.39 -9.12 0.47
C GLU A 56 10.70 -9.15 -0.90
N GLU A 57 9.64 -9.96 -1.06
CA GLU A 57 8.81 -9.95 -2.27
C GLU A 57 8.17 -8.58 -2.55
N SER A 58 7.77 -7.88 -1.49
CA SER A 58 7.15 -6.56 -1.64
C SER A 58 8.16 -5.51 -2.08
N ILE A 59 9.39 -5.56 -1.58
CA ILE A 59 10.49 -4.70 -2.01
C ILE A 59 10.75 -4.91 -3.50
N ASP A 60 10.89 -6.16 -3.95
CA ASP A 60 11.11 -6.49 -5.37
C ASP A 60 9.99 -5.93 -6.27
N GLN A 61 8.73 -6.09 -5.85
CA GLN A 61 7.59 -5.57 -6.61
C GLN A 61 7.51 -4.03 -6.61
N LEU A 62 7.87 -3.37 -5.50
CA LEU A 62 7.94 -1.92 -5.41
C LEU A 62 9.07 -1.35 -6.28
N GLU A 63 10.22 -2.01 -6.33
CA GLU A 63 11.29 -1.65 -7.25
C GLU A 63 10.83 -1.74 -8.71
N ASN A 64 10.10 -2.81 -9.06
CA ASN A 64 9.52 -2.96 -10.38
C ASN A 64 8.54 -1.81 -10.72
N TYR A 65 7.62 -1.46 -9.82
CA TYR A 65 6.72 -0.31 -10.02
C TYR A 65 7.51 0.99 -10.22
N ARG A 66 8.53 1.23 -9.40
CA ARG A 66 9.37 2.42 -9.51
C ARG A 66 10.05 2.52 -10.88
N GLN A 67 10.56 1.40 -11.42
CA GLN A 67 11.14 1.39 -12.77
C GLN A 67 10.09 1.67 -13.85
N GLN A 68 8.89 1.09 -13.72
CA GLN A 68 7.79 1.35 -14.65
C GLN A 68 7.34 2.81 -14.62
N PHE A 69 7.26 3.44 -13.44
CA PHE A 69 6.97 4.87 -13.32
C PHE A 69 8.06 5.75 -13.94
N MET A 70 9.34 5.37 -13.79
CA MET A 70 10.45 6.08 -14.43
C MET A 70 10.35 6.02 -15.95
N ALA A 71 10.10 4.85 -16.52
CA ALA A 71 9.92 4.67 -17.96
C ALA A 71 8.69 5.43 -18.49
N ALA A 72 7.57 5.36 -17.77
CA ALA A 72 6.35 6.10 -18.13
C ALA A 72 6.58 7.62 -18.14
N ASN A 73 7.41 8.13 -17.22
CA ASN A 73 7.68 9.56 -17.10
C ASN A 73 8.53 10.10 -18.24
N GLU A 74 9.45 9.30 -18.80
CA GLU A 74 10.19 9.64 -20.02
C GLU A 74 9.26 9.77 -21.24
N GLU A 75 8.10 9.12 -21.20
CA GLU A 75 7.09 9.13 -22.25
C GLU A 75 5.89 10.03 -21.96
N ALA A 76 5.89 10.80 -20.87
CA ALA A 76 4.76 11.62 -20.47
C ALA A 76 4.42 12.68 -21.54
N GLY A 77 3.14 12.77 -21.91
CA GLY A 77 2.67 13.65 -22.97
C GLY A 77 2.32 15.06 -22.51
N ASP A 78 2.04 15.23 -21.22
CA ASP A 78 1.61 16.50 -20.62
C ASP A 78 2.14 16.69 -19.20
N LEU A 79 2.00 17.92 -18.69
CA LEU A 79 2.51 18.32 -17.37
C LEU A 79 1.79 17.62 -16.21
N GLU A 80 0.49 17.33 -16.33
CA GLU A 80 -0.30 16.70 -15.28
C GLU A 80 0.16 15.26 -15.08
N GLN A 81 0.34 14.51 -16.17
CA GLN A 81 0.92 13.17 -16.17
C GLN A 81 2.33 13.15 -15.57
N THR A 82 3.19 14.12 -15.93
CA THR A 82 4.53 14.23 -15.35
C THR A 82 4.46 14.44 -13.83
N ILE A 83 3.56 15.30 -13.35
CA ILE A 83 3.39 15.55 -11.91
C ILE A 83 2.95 14.26 -11.19
N ASP A 84 1.93 13.57 -11.71
CA ASP A 84 1.43 12.32 -11.14
C ASP A 84 2.54 11.27 -11.04
N LEU A 85 3.32 11.09 -12.11
CA LEU A 85 4.41 10.11 -12.16
C LEU A 85 5.56 10.47 -11.23
N GLU A 86 5.91 11.74 -11.08
CA GLU A 86 6.90 12.17 -10.07
C GLU A 86 6.42 11.92 -8.64
N LEU A 87 5.13 12.13 -8.36
CA LEU A 87 4.53 11.83 -7.06
C LEU A 87 4.54 10.32 -6.78
N LEU A 88 4.18 9.48 -7.76
CA LEU A 88 4.22 8.02 -7.64
C LEU A 88 5.65 7.50 -7.40
N LYS A 89 6.64 8.05 -8.10
CA LYS A 89 8.06 7.75 -7.88
C LYS A 89 8.50 8.12 -6.47
N ALA A 90 8.16 9.32 -6.01
CA ALA A 90 8.51 9.80 -4.68
C ALA A 90 7.84 8.96 -3.59
N ASN A 91 6.56 8.62 -3.76
CA ASN A 91 5.82 7.76 -2.85
C ASN A 91 6.45 6.36 -2.76
N THR A 92 6.70 5.71 -3.88
CA THR A 92 7.33 4.37 -3.93
C THR A 92 8.73 4.40 -3.29
N ALA A 93 9.51 5.45 -3.55
CA ALA A 93 10.83 5.62 -2.93
C ALA A 93 10.75 5.77 -1.41
N GLY A 94 9.75 6.48 -0.89
CA GLY A 94 9.51 6.61 0.54
C GLY A 94 9.25 5.26 1.22
N ILE A 95 8.41 4.43 0.60
CA ILE A 95 8.11 3.08 1.10
C ILE A 95 9.38 2.21 1.08
N LEU A 96 10.14 2.21 -0.03
CA LEU A 96 11.38 1.44 -0.15
C LEU A 96 12.42 1.84 0.91
N ILE A 97 12.54 3.13 1.22
CA ILE A 97 13.42 3.61 2.30
C ILE A 97 13.01 3.00 3.64
N GLU A 98 11.72 2.94 3.94
CA GLU A 98 11.25 2.40 5.21
C GLU A 98 11.44 0.88 5.29
N LEU A 99 11.11 0.15 4.22
CA LEU A 99 11.12 -1.31 4.20
C LEU A 99 12.53 -1.90 4.02
N ASP A 100 13.33 -1.38 3.09
CA ASP A 100 14.66 -1.94 2.79
C ASP A 100 15.80 -1.25 3.54
N THR A 101 15.80 0.08 3.60
CA THR A 101 16.92 0.82 4.21
C THR A 101 16.81 0.85 5.73
N LYS A 102 15.69 1.36 6.26
CA LYS A 102 15.49 1.45 7.72
C LYS A 102 15.11 0.11 8.33
N ARG A 103 14.43 -0.75 7.55
CA ARG A 103 13.94 -2.06 7.98
C ARG A 103 13.17 -1.95 9.29
N SER A 104 12.27 -0.97 9.37
CA SER A 104 11.50 -0.70 10.59
C SER A 104 10.70 -1.93 11.03
N TRP A 105 10.28 -2.77 10.10
CA TRP A 105 9.70 -4.08 10.37
C TRP A 105 10.61 -5.04 11.16
N ARG A 106 11.94 -4.96 11.06
CA ARG A 106 12.86 -5.77 11.88
C ARG A 106 13.11 -5.19 13.27
N TYR A 107 13.14 -3.86 13.38
CA TYR A 107 13.72 -3.19 14.55
C TYR A 107 12.72 -2.39 15.38
N ASN A 108 11.53 -2.13 14.87
CA ASN A 108 10.50 -1.36 15.55
C ASN A 108 9.35 -2.27 16.02
N PRO A 109 9.38 -2.79 17.26
CA PRO A 109 8.32 -3.65 17.78
C PRO A 109 6.96 -2.92 17.89
N LEU A 110 6.96 -1.58 17.97
CA LEU A 110 5.73 -0.79 18.01
C LEU A 110 4.92 -0.93 16.71
N LEU A 111 5.58 -1.20 15.58
CA LEU A 111 4.92 -1.43 14.30
C LEU A 111 3.91 -2.58 14.41
N TYR A 112 4.32 -3.70 15.00
CA TYR A 112 3.48 -4.89 15.19
C TYR A 112 2.27 -4.63 16.08
N LEU A 113 2.49 -3.87 17.17
CA LEU A 113 1.40 -3.51 18.09
C LEU A 113 0.39 -2.59 17.41
N LYS A 114 0.87 -1.57 16.68
CA LYS A 114 -0.01 -0.68 15.90
C LYS A 114 -0.83 -1.47 14.90
N ILE A 115 -0.19 -2.30 14.07
CA ILE A 115 -0.88 -3.12 13.06
C ILE A 115 -1.92 -4.04 13.73
N GLY A 116 -1.56 -4.74 14.81
CA GLY A 116 -2.47 -5.65 15.49
C GLY A 116 -3.69 -4.93 16.09
N PHE A 117 -3.50 -3.83 16.82
CA PHE A 117 -4.61 -3.12 17.46
C PHE A 117 -5.46 -2.32 16.48
N ILE A 118 -4.84 -1.64 15.51
CA ILE A 118 -5.58 -0.91 14.47
C ILE A 118 -6.32 -1.89 13.56
N GLY A 119 -5.71 -3.01 13.19
CA GLY A 119 -6.36 -4.05 12.40
C GLY A 119 -7.57 -4.67 13.12
N LEU A 120 -7.45 -4.94 14.43
CA LEU A 120 -8.58 -5.41 15.23
C LEU A 120 -9.70 -4.36 15.31
N ASP A 121 -9.36 -3.08 15.49
CA ASP A 121 -10.34 -1.99 15.45
C ASP A 121 -11.00 -1.90 14.07
N HIS A 122 -10.25 -2.07 12.99
CA HIS A 122 -10.78 -2.09 11.63
C HIS A 122 -11.82 -3.20 11.45
N ALA A 123 -11.47 -4.43 11.84
CA ALA A 123 -12.36 -5.59 11.72
C ALA A 123 -13.68 -5.40 12.50
N LEU A 124 -13.61 -4.81 13.70
CA LEU A 124 -14.75 -4.64 14.60
C LEU A 124 -15.63 -3.42 14.29
N ASN A 125 -15.02 -2.30 13.94
CA ASN A 125 -15.66 -0.98 14.02
C ASN A 125 -15.79 -0.26 12.68
N LYS A 126 -15.08 -0.68 11.62
CA LYS A 126 -15.26 -0.05 10.30
C LYS A 126 -16.64 -0.39 9.74
N PRO A 127 -17.26 0.54 8.97
CA PRO A 127 -18.58 0.31 8.38
C PRO A 127 -18.68 -1.05 7.70
N ALA A 128 -19.80 -1.72 7.94
CA ALA A 128 -20.15 -3.01 7.37
C ALA A 128 -21.62 -2.96 6.95
N GLU A 129 -21.96 -3.64 5.87
CA GLU A 129 -23.32 -3.75 5.35
C GLU A 129 -24.21 -4.63 6.25
N SER A 130 -23.59 -5.52 7.04
CA SER A 130 -24.32 -6.42 7.93
C SER A 130 -23.50 -6.88 9.14
N SER A 131 -24.19 -7.39 10.16
CA SER A 131 -23.53 -8.06 11.28
C SER A 131 -22.83 -9.36 10.88
N ALA A 132 -23.26 -9.99 9.79
CA ALA A 132 -22.60 -11.18 9.24
C ALA A 132 -21.22 -10.84 8.68
N GLU A 133 -21.08 -9.70 8.00
CA GLU A 133 -19.79 -9.21 7.50
C GLU A 133 -18.82 -8.89 8.65
N VAL A 134 -19.29 -8.29 9.74
CA VAL A 134 -18.46 -8.06 10.93
C VAL A 134 -17.97 -9.39 11.53
N ALA A 135 -18.85 -10.40 11.59
CA ALA A 135 -18.49 -11.72 12.07
C ALA A 135 -17.45 -12.39 11.16
N ASP A 136 -17.59 -12.26 9.84
CA ASP A 136 -16.62 -12.77 8.86
C ASP A 136 -15.24 -12.15 9.10
N ARG A 137 -15.15 -10.81 9.17
CA ARG A 137 -13.88 -10.08 9.41
C ARG A 137 -13.16 -10.46 10.72
N THR A 138 -13.87 -10.97 11.71
CA THR A 138 -13.35 -11.15 13.09
C THR A 138 -13.17 -12.60 13.51
N LEU A 139 -13.85 -13.55 12.85
CA LEU A 139 -13.90 -14.95 13.27
C LEU A 139 -13.44 -15.95 12.19
N SER A 140 -13.17 -15.50 10.96
CA SER A 140 -12.60 -16.33 9.88
C SER A 140 -11.11 -16.57 10.06
#